data_AF-A0A2A3HLD9-F1
#
_entry.id   AF-A0A2A3HLD9-F1
#
_cell.length_a   1.000
_cell.length_b   1.000
_cell.length_c   1.000
_cell.angle_alpha   90.00
_cell.angle_beta   90.00
_cell.angle_gamma   90.00
#
_symmetry.space_group_name_H-M   'P 1'
#
loop_
_entity.id
_entity.type
_entity.pdbx_description
1 polymer ?
#
loop_
_entity_poly.entity_id
_entity_poly.type
_entity_poly.pdbx_seq_one_letter_code
_entity_poly.pdbx_strand_id
1 'polypeptide(L)'
;MNKMRFAFLFLLISSFFCIGCGEDENANLTPTLPTKSSQNVAAPVSVPTFSAPASSAIDEKKAQQYANASAALVILGEEWSSKIDQAQGEEKVKILQNYGEARNQVCSRMGLAGIAEFNWITEVAVKDSSNMEIFAKVGIVLN
;
A
#
# COMPACT_ATOMS: atom_id res chain seq x y z
N MET A 1 -25.49 -26.70 -52.88
CA MET A 1 -26.93 -26.30 -53.03
C MET A 1 -27.79 -27.29 -52.27
N ASN A 2 -28.83 -26.79 -51.60
CA ASN A 2 -29.83 -27.45 -50.74
C ASN A 2 -29.38 -27.80 -49.30
N LYS A 3 -30.15 -27.52 -48.24
CA LYS A 3 -31.35 -26.68 -48.01
C LYS A 3 -31.48 -26.57 -46.48
N MET A 4 -31.84 -25.39 -45.99
CA MET A 4 -32.15 -25.05 -44.58
C MET A 4 -33.09 -26.05 -43.89
N ARG A 5 -32.93 -26.25 -42.56
CA ARG A 5 -34.03 -26.08 -41.55
C ARG A 5 -33.46 -25.71 -40.16
N PHE A 6 -34.02 -24.63 -39.62
CA PHE A 6 -33.98 -24.15 -38.23
C PHE A 6 -34.59 -25.16 -37.24
N ALA A 7 -34.10 -25.20 -35.99
CA ALA A 7 -34.96 -25.12 -34.79
C ALA A 7 -34.13 -24.98 -33.50
N PHE A 8 -34.48 -23.92 -32.75
CA PHE A 8 -34.13 -23.66 -31.35
C PHE A 8 -34.60 -24.78 -30.41
N LEU A 9 -33.80 -25.10 -29.38
CA LEU A 9 -34.35 -25.59 -28.11
C LEU A 9 -33.41 -25.24 -26.95
N PHE A 10 -33.81 -24.20 -26.21
CA PHE A 10 -33.40 -23.94 -24.84
C PHE A 10 -33.82 -25.11 -23.97
N LEU A 11 -32.91 -25.69 -23.19
CA LEU A 11 -33.25 -26.49 -22.01
C LEU A 11 -32.21 -26.22 -20.90
N LEU A 12 -32.65 -25.35 -19.98
CA LEU A 12 -32.09 -25.19 -18.64
C LEU A 12 -32.23 -26.50 -17.86
N ILE A 13 -31.14 -27.05 -17.36
CA ILE A 13 -31.16 -27.97 -16.21
C ILE A 13 -30.03 -27.55 -15.26
N SER A 14 -30.43 -26.76 -14.27
CA SER A 14 -29.82 -26.67 -12.95
C SER A 14 -29.79 -28.03 -12.27
N SER A 15 -28.72 -28.33 -11.51
CA SER A 15 -28.56 -29.33 -10.42
C SER A 15 -27.23 -30.09 -10.61
N PHE A 16 -26.39 -30.40 -9.63
CA PHE A 16 -26.46 -30.30 -8.18
C PHE A 16 -25.02 -30.46 -7.64
N PHE A 17 -24.84 -29.97 -6.42
CA PHE A 17 -23.73 -30.18 -5.49
C PHE A 17 -23.09 -31.57 -5.48
N CYS A 18 -21.77 -31.57 -5.18
CA CYS A 18 -20.94 -32.56 -4.46
C CYS A 18 -19.47 -32.29 -4.93
N ILE A 19 -18.42 -32.09 -4.13
CA ILE A 19 -17.99 -32.73 -2.87
C ILE A 19 -16.95 -31.80 -2.21
N GLY A 20 -17.01 -31.66 -0.88
CA GLY A 20 -15.93 -31.09 -0.08
C GLY A 20 -14.77 -32.07 0.11
N CYS A 21 -13.54 -31.58 0.01
CA CYS A 21 -12.29 -32.23 0.38
C CYS A 21 -11.23 -31.12 0.37
N GLY A 22 -10.40 -30.84 1.36
CA GLY A 22 -10.22 -31.26 2.74
C GLY A 22 -9.38 -30.14 3.38
N GLU A 23 -9.09 -30.24 4.67
CA GLU A 23 -8.17 -29.34 5.36
C GLU A 23 -6.82 -29.25 4.63
N ASP A 24 -6.39 -28.02 4.33
CA ASP A 24 -4.97 -27.69 4.27
C ASP A 24 -4.76 -26.45 5.13
N GLU A 25 -4.25 -26.71 6.34
CA GLU A 25 -3.50 -25.77 7.15
C GLU A 25 -2.33 -25.21 6.31
N ASN A 26 -2.55 -24.08 5.65
CA ASN A 26 -1.46 -23.22 5.22
C ASN A 26 -1.79 -21.80 5.64
N ALA A 27 -1.37 -21.52 6.88
CA ALA A 27 -0.68 -20.30 7.26
C ALA A 27 -1.04 -19.09 6.38
N ASN A 28 -2.15 -18.45 6.70
CA ASN A 28 -2.49 -17.12 6.21
C ASN A 28 -1.52 -16.12 6.87
N LEU A 29 -0.28 -16.11 6.37
CA LEU A 29 0.81 -15.18 6.72
C LEU A 29 0.77 -13.91 5.86
N THR A 30 -0.35 -13.62 5.20
CA THR A 30 -0.57 -12.32 4.58
C THR A 30 -1.10 -11.38 5.65
N PRO A 31 -0.35 -10.31 6.03
CA PRO A 31 -0.91 -9.26 6.86
C PRO A 31 -2.16 -8.75 6.17
N THR A 32 -3.29 -8.81 6.86
CA THR A 32 -4.57 -8.32 6.35
C THR A 32 -4.41 -6.83 6.07
N LEU A 33 -4.30 -6.46 4.80
CA LEU A 33 -4.34 -5.06 4.40
C LEU A 33 -5.67 -4.47 4.89
N PRO A 34 -5.68 -3.31 5.57
CA PRO A 34 -6.91 -2.74 6.07
C PRO A 34 -7.87 -2.48 4.91
N THR A 35 -9.11 -2.95 5.08
CA THR A 35 -10.19 -2.80 4.09
C THR A 35 -10.43 -1.32 3.82
N LYS A 36 -10.47 -0.95 2.54
CA LYS A 36 -10.65 0.43 2.06
C LYS A 36 -12.00 0.99 2.54
N SER A 37 -11.98 1.73 3.64
CA SER A 37 -13.11 2.54 4.08
C SER A 37 -13.20 3.75 3.16
N SER A 38 -14.34 3.91 2.48
CA SER A 38 -14.67 5.11 1.69
C SER A 38 -14.82 6.31 2.63
N GLN A 39 -13.72 6.88 3.11
CA GLN A 39 -13.72 8.03 4.02
C GLN A 39 -13.53 9.34 3.25
N ASN A 40 -14.33 10.33 3.65
CA ASN A 40 -14.20 11.76 3.43
C ASN A 40 -12.76 12.17 3.10
N VAL A 41 -12.58 12.99 2.05
CA VAL A 41 -11.31 13.66 1.77
C VAL A 41 -10.98 14.56 2.97
N ALA A 42 -10.24 14.02 3.92
CA ALA A 42 -9.85 14.74 5.12
C ALA A 42 -8.95 15.91 4.71
N ALA A 43 -9.17 17.08 5.30
CA ALA A 43 -8.39 18.28 5.01
C ALA A 43 -6.87 17.99 5.10
N PRO A 44 -6.03 18.69 4.31
CA PRO A 44 -4.58 18.56 4.39
C PRO A 44 -4.08 18.82 5.82
N VAL A 45 -3.12 18.01 6.27
CA VAL A 45 -2.43 18.21 7.55
C VAL A 45 -1.17 19.05 7.35
N SER A 46 -0.75 19.73 8.41
CA SER A 46 0.56 20.41 8.43
C SER A 46 1.67 19.36 8.24
N VAL A 47 2.60 19.63 7.32
CA VAL A 47 3.79 18.81 7.10
C VAL A 47 4.95 19.48 7.83
N PRO A 48 5.46 18.90 8.93
CA PRO A 48 6.61 19.46 9.63
C PRO A 48 7.84 19.47 8.73
N THR A 49 8.71 20.47 8.91
CA THR A 49 10.04 20.44 8.29
C THR A 49 10.90 19.41 9.00
N PHE A 50 11.52 18.52 8.24
CA PHE A 50 12.43 17.52 8.77
C PHE A 50 13.87 18.04 8.80
N SER A 51 14.58 17.78 9.89
CA SER A 51 16.03 17.89 9.99
C SER A 51 16.57 16.56 10.47
N ALA A 52 17.52 16.00 9.73
CA ALA A 52 18.11 14.72 10.09
C ALA A 52 18.82 14.82 11.46
N PRO A 53 18.56 13.89 12.39
CA PRO A 53 19.28 13.83 13.65
C PRO A 53 20.72 13.34 13.44
N ALA A 54 21.61 13.66 14.38
CA ALA A 54 23.01 13.19 14.34
C ALA A 54 23.16 11.68 14.61
N SER A 55 22.18 11.08 15.28
CA SER A 55 22.13 9.65 15.58
C SER A 55 21.07 8.96 14.72
N SER A 56 21.40 7.78 14.23
CA SER A 56 20.50 6.85 13.52
C SER A 56 19.56 6.08 14.44
N ALA A 57 19.75 6.17 15.77
CA ALA A 57 18.92 5.47 16.74
C ALA A 57 17.48 5.98 16.68
N ILE A 58 16.53 5.05 16.65
CA ILE A 58 15.09 5.34 16.72
C ILE A 58 14.46 4.57 17.89
N ASP A 59 13.27 5.00 18.31
CA ASP A 59 12.47 4.27 19.28
C ASP A 59 11.37 3.42 18.60
N GLU A 60 10.69 2.60 19.39
CA GLU A 60 9.61 1.73 18.93
C GLU A 60 8.45 2.52 18.32
N LYS A 61 8.16 3.72 18.86
CA LYS A 61 7.13 4.60 18.32
C LYS A 61 7.48 5.02 16.90
N LYS A 62 8.70 5.49 16.67
CA LYS A 62 9.17 5.92 15.34
C LYS A 62 9.20 4.76 14.36
N ALA A 63 9.61 3.56 14.80
CA ALA A 63 9.54 2.36 13.99
C ALA A 63 8.09 2.01 13.59
N GLN A 64 7.13 2.13 14.50
CA GLN A 64 5.72 1.89 14.22
C GLN A 64 5.16 2.92 13.23
N GLN A 65 5.51 4.20 13.39
CA GLN A 65 5.12 5.27 12.46
C GLN A 65 5.66 4.98 11.05
N TYR A 66 6.91 4.51 10.95
CA TYR A 66 7.53 4.10 9.70
C TYR A 66 6.84 2.89 9.06
N ALA A 67 6.50 1.86 9.84
CA ALA A 67 5.78 0.68 9.37
C ALA A 67 4.40 1.07 8.79
N ASN A 68 3.65 1.89 9.52
CA ASN A 68 2.34 2.37 9.08
C ASN A 68 2.45 3.25 7.82
N ALA A 69 3.45 4.14 7.76
CA ALA A 69 3.71 4.96 6.58
C ALA A 69 4.09 4.11 5.37
N SER A 70 4.90 3.06 5.55
CA SER A 70 5.30 2.14 4.47
C SER A 70 4.08 1.47 3.84
N ALA A 71 3.20 0.90 4.67
CA ALA A 71 1.97 0.27 4.20
C ALA A 71 1.04 1.28 3.49
N ALA A 72 0.87 2.47 4.06
CA ALA A 72 0.02 3.50 3.46
C ALA A 72 0.58 4.04 2.13
N LEU A 73 1.91 4.14 1.99
CA LEU A 73 2.55 4.56 0.75
C LEU A 73 2.41 3.53 -0.37
N VAL A 74 2.40 2.22 -0.04
CA VAL A 74 2.11 1.16 -1.01
C VAL A 74 0.69 1.33 -1.56
N ILE A 75 -0.30 1.48 -0.68
CA ILE A 75 -1.71 1.70 -1.08
C ILE A 75 -1.83 2.96 -1.94
N LEU A 76 -1.18 4.06 -1.54
CA LEU A 76 -1.17 5.29 -2.33
C LEU A 76 -0.53 5.07 -3.71
N GLY A 77 0.56 4.31 -3.79
CA GLY A 77 1.22 3.96 -5.05
C GLY A 77 0.29 3.21 -5.99
N GLU A 78 -0.44 2.22 -5.49
CA GLU A 78 -1.43 1.46 -6.26
C GLU A 78 -2.52 2.38 -6.83
N GLU A 79 -3.07 3.28 -6.01
CA GLU A 79 -4.12 4.23 -6.43
C GLU A 79 -3.69 5.22 -7.51
N TRP A 80 -2.41 5.58 -7.54
CA TRP A 80 -1.87 6.60 -8.43
C TRP A 80 -1.17 6.03 -9.67
N SER A 81 -0.72 4.77 -9.61
CA SER A 81 0.02 4.08 -10.68
C SER A 81 -0.60 4.27 -12.06
N SER A 82 -1.85 3.86 -12.22
CA SER A 82 -2.58 3.96 -13.50
C SER A 82 -2.70 5.40 -14.02
N LYS A 83 -2.82 6.40 -13.13
CA LYS A 83 -2.94 7.81 -13.53
C LYS A 83 -1.60 8.35 -14.02
N ILE A 84 -0.51 7.97 -13.36
CA ILE A 84 0.86 8.36 -13.72
C ILE A 84 1.27 7.73 -15.06
N ASP A 85 0.88 6.47 -15.29
CA ASP A 85 1.24 5.73 -16.50
C ASP A 85 0.53 6.25 -17.75
N GLN A 86 -0.74 6.65 -17.60
CA GLN A 86 -1.56 7.13 -18.71
C GLN A 86 -1.29 8.60 -19.07
N ALA A 87 -0.80 9.41 -18.13
CA ALA A 87 -0.57 10.82 -18.35
C ALA A 87 0.69 11.09 -19.19
N GLN A 88 0.66 12.19 -19.96
CA GLN A 88 1.75 12.63 -20.83
C GLN A 88 1.99 14.14 -20.67
N GLY A 89 3.18 14.60 -21.08
CA GLY A 89 3.53 16.03 -21.11
C GLY A 89 3.30 16.75 -19.76
N GLU A 90 2.70 17.94 -19.81
CA GLU A 90 2.46 18.79 -18.64
C GLU A 90 1.50 18.16 -17.62
N GLU A 91 0.54 17.36 -18.08
CA GLU A 91 -0.38 16.66 -17.17
C GLU A 91 0.38 15.68 -16.28
N LYS A 92 1.32 14.93 -16.86
CA LYS A 92 2.16 14.01 -16.09
C LYS A 92 2.97 14.74 -15.02
N VAL A 93 3.51 15.91 -15.34
CA VAL A 93 4.24 16.75 -14.36
C VAL A 93 3.33 17.14 -13.19
N LYS A 94 2.10 17.60 -13.46
CA LYS A 94 1.13 17.96 -12.42
C LYS A 94 0.73 16.76 -11.57
N ILE A 95 0.49 15.59 -12.18
CA ILE A 95 0.17 14.37 -11.44
C ILE A 95 1.33 13.94 -10.55
N LEU A 96 2.57 13.97 -11.05
CA LEU A 96 3.75 13.63 -10.26
C LEU A 96 3.97 14.59 -9.09
N GLN A 97 3.74 15.89 -9.30
CA GLN A 97 3.79 16.87 -8.23
C GLN A 97 2.74 16.58 -7.16
N ASN A 98 1.48 16.40 -7.55
CA ASN A 98 0.40 16.09 -6.62
C ASN A 98 0.62 14.75 -5.90
N TYR A 99 1.22 13.76 -6.58
CA TYR A 99 1.61 12.50 -5.96
C TYR A 99 2.69 12.70 -4.90
N GLY A 100 3.71 13.55 -5.17
CA GLY A 100 4.72 13.92 -4.19
C GLY A 100 4.12 14.61 -2.95
N GLU A 101 3.16 15.50 -3.15
CA GLU A 101 2.41 16.13 -2.05
C GLU A 101 1.58 15.10 -1.27
N ALA A 102 0.90 14.18 -1.97
CA ALA A 102 0.13 13.12 -1.33
C ALA A 102 1.01 12.19 -0.49
N ARG A 103 2.22 11.84 -0.96
CA ARG A 103 3.20 11.06 -0.17
C ARG A 103 3.60 11.78 1.11
N ASN A 104 3.85 13.09 1.03
CA ASN A 104 4.13 13.91 2.22
C ASN A 104 2.97 13.89 3.20
N GLN A 105 1.75 14.08 2.72
CA GLN A 105 0.53 14.08 3.55
C GLN A 105 0.30 12.72 4.22
N VAL A 106 0.50 11.61 3.51
CA VAL A 106 0.40 10.26 4.08
C VAL A 106 1.41 10.06 5.21
N CYS A 107 2.68 10.40 4.99
CA CYS A 107 3.71 10.29 6.03
C CYS A 107 3.39 11.15 7.26
N SER A 108 2.94 12.39 7.04
CA SER A 108 2.56 13.30 8.13
C SER A 108 1.36 12.81 8.94
N ARG A 109 0.37 12.20 8.29
CA ARG A 109 -0.77 11.58 9.00
C ARG A 109 -0.34 10.40 9.87
N MET A 110 0.74 9.70 9.50
CA MET A 110 1.32 8.63 10.31
C MET A 110 2.26 9.15 11.39
N GLY A 111 2.45 10.48 11.50
CA GLY A 111 3.25 11.13 12.54
C GLY A 111 4.73 11.28 12.20
N LEU A 112 5.09 11.18 10.92
CA LEU A 112 6.43 11.53 10.41
C LEU A 112 6.47 12.99 9.92
N ALA A 113 7.65 13.59 9.81
CA ALA A 113 7.87 14.90 9.20
C ALA A 113 7.91 14.80 7.66
N GLY A 114 6.83 14.27 7.08
CA GLY A 114 6.68 14.07 5.64
C GLY A 114 7.58 12.97 5.07
N ILE A 115 7.74 12.99 3.75
CA ILE A 115 8.50 11.97 3.00
C ILE A 115 10.00 12.05 3.27
N ALA A 116 10.49 13.22 3.70
CA ALA A 116 11.90 13.43 4.01
C ALA A 116 12.33 12.58 5.22
N GLU A 117 11.56 12.58 6.30
CA GLU A 117 11.84 11.72 7.46
C GLU A 117 11.70 10.23 7.09
N PHE A 118 10.66 9.88 6.32
CA PHE A 118 10.49 8.51 5.84
C PHE A 118 11.73 8.01 5.10
N ASN A 119 12.22 8.78 4.11
CA ASN A 119 13.41 8.42 3.35
C ASN A 119 14.65 8.32 4.23
N TRP A 120 14.82 9.22 5.21
CA TRP A 120 15.93 9.12 6.17
C TRP A 120 15.85 7.82 6.99
N ILE A 121 14.67 7.43 7.47
CA ILE A 121 14.51 6.15 8.18
C ILE A 121 14.88 4.99 7.25
N THR A 122 14.38 4.96 6.02
CA THR A 122 14.69 3.91 5.03
C THR A 122 16.18 3.84 4.69
N GLU A 123 16.84 4.98 4.52
CA GLU A 123 18.21 5.03 4.02
C GLU A 123 19.27 4.96 5.11
N VAL A 124 18.93 5.35 6.34
CA VAL A 124 19.85 5.48 7.47
C VAL A 124 19.45 4.56 8.62
N ALA A 125 18.30 4.79 9.25
CA ALA A 125 17.93 4.08 10.48
C ALA A 125 17.72 2.57 10.25
N VAL A 126 17.11 2.20 9.13
CA VAL A 126 16.90 0.80 8.71
C VAL A 126 18.21 0.06 8.48
N LYS A 127 19.27 0.76 8.04
CA LYS A 127 20.58 0.13 7.80
C LYS A 127 21.45 0.03 9.05
N ASP A 128 21.03 0.67 10.13
CA ASP A 128 21.73 0.59 11.39
C ASP A 128 21.34 -0.68 12.15
N SER A 129 22.31 -1.59 12.30
CA SER A 129 22.15 -2.85 13.03
C SER A 129 21.64 -2.68 14.47
N SER A 130 21.89 -1.52 15.12
CA SER A 130 21.39 -1.30 16.48
C SER A 130 19.86 -1.17 16.55
N ASN A 131 19.20 -0.91 15.43
CA ASN A 131 17.75 -0.75 15.36
C ASN A 131 17.02 -2.05 14.99
N MET A 132 17.73 -3.16 14.72
CA MET A 132 17.12 -4.41 14.24
C MET A 132 16.00 -4.91 15.14
N GLU A 133 16.23 -4.98 16.46
CA GLU A 133 15.22 -5.45 17.41
C GLU A 133 14.00 -4.51 17.47
N ILE A 134 14.22 -3.21 17.28
CA ILE A 134 13.17 -2.20 17.32
C ILE A 134 12.26 -2.33 16.10
N PHE A 135 12.83 -2.54 14.92
CA PHE A 135 12.06 -2.80 13.70
C PHE A 135 11.35 -4.16 13.73
N ALA A 136 11.99 -5.20 14.28
CA ALA A 136 11.39 -6.52 14.39
C ALA A 136 10.11 -6.50 15.25
N LYS A 137 10.06 -5.70 16.32
CA LYS A 137 8.88 -5.53 17.17
C LYS A 137 7.65 -4.99 16.44
N VAL A 138 7.87 -4.21 15.38
CA VAL A 138 6.79 -3.64 14.56
C VAL A 138 6.55 -4.42 13.28
N GLY A 139 7.10 -5.65 13.18
CA GLY A 139 6.89 -6.56 12.06
C GLY A 139 7.78 -6.28 10.85
N ILE A 140 8.83 -5.46 10.99
CA ILE A 140 9.80 -5.20 9.92
C ILE A 140 11.03 -6.07 10.15
N VAL A 141 11.23 -7.05 9.28
CA VAL A 141 12.43 -7.91 9.27
C VAL A 141 13.48 -7.28 8.36
N LEU A 142 14.62 -6.94 8.94
CA LEU A 142 15.77 -6.39 8.23
C LEU A 142 16.73 -7.53 7.89
N ASN A 143 17.01 -7.70 6.60
CA ASN A 143 17.94 -8.70 6.07
C ASN A 143 19.31 -8.10 5.79
#